data_AF-A0A4V4KH43-F1
#
_entry.id   AF-A0A4V4KH43-F1
#
_cell.length_a   1.000
_cell.length_b   1.000
_cell.length_c   1.000
_cell.angle_alpha   90.00
_cell.angle_beta   90.00
_cell.angle_gamma   90.00
#
_symmetry.space_group_name_H-M   'P 1'
#
loop_
_entity.id
_entity.type
_entity.pdbx_description
1 polymer ?
#
loop_
_entity_poly.entity_id
_entity_poly.type
_entity_poly.pdbx_seq_one_letter_code
_entity_poly.pdbx_strand_id
1 'polypeptide(L)'
;MVTSRGQIVLRDMSGIFPPPLPTEYRFLEGGQPLNHKISVRHPYNNDVLFTLFAWDHKDGALHYGLLHTACTIVAENRHDGYLSASRDCHAKRIALDHDDIVPC
;
A
#
# COMPACT_ATOMS: atom_id res chain seq x y z
N MET A 1 41.56 44.48 -9.09
CA MET A 1 40.33 43.69 -9.32
C MET A 1 40.65 42.24 -8.98
N VAL A 2 40.02 41.66 -7.97
CA VAL A 2 40.24 40.26 -7.57
C VAL A 2 39.04 39.45 -8.03
N THR A 3 39.26 38.52 -8.95
CA THR A 3 38.25 37.58 -9.42
C THR A 3 38.28 36.33 -8.55
N SER A 4 37.32 36.19 -7.64
CA SER A 4 37.14 34.94 -6.89
C SER A 4 36.62 33.86 -7.85
N ARG A 5 37.49 32.96 -8.31
CA ARG A 5 37.05 31.75 -9.01
C ARG A 5 36.47 30.79 -7.97
N GLY A 6 35.14 30.75 -7.86
CA GLY A 6 34.45 29.73 -7.09
C GLY A 6 34.74 28.34 -7.67
N GLN A 7 35.10 27.39 -6.82
CA GLN A 7 35.33 26.01 -7.21
C GLN A 7 34.07 25.19 -6.92
N ILE A 8 33.56 24.48 -7.94
CA ILE A 8 32.47 23.52 -7.76
C ILE A 8 33.10 22.19 -7.38
N VAL A 9 32.75 21.67 -6.19
CA VAL A 9 33.19 20.35 -5.70
C VAL A 9 31.97 19.45 -5.61
N LEU A 10 32.01 18.33 -6.34
CA LEU A 10 31.02 17.27 -6.19
C LEU A 10 31.31 16.50 -4.89
N ARG A 11 30.27 16.24 -4.12
CA ARG A 11 30.35 15.46 -2.88
C ARG A 11 30.46 13.98 -3.26
N ASP A 12 31.15 13.19 -2.44
CA ASP A 12 31.14 11.74 -2.58
C ASP A 12 29.70 11.20 -2.46
N MET A 13 29.44 10.05 -3.10
CA MET A 13 28.17 9.36 -2.97
C MET A 13 27.87 9.06 -1.50
N SER A 14 26.66 9.38 -1.06
CA SER A 14 26.18 8.93 0.25
C SER A 14 25.97 7.42 0.22
N GLY A 15 26.75 6.67 1.01
CA GLY A 15 26.45 5.28 1.29
C GLY A 15 25.14 5.20 2.08
N ILE A 16 24.11 4.59 1.51
CA ILE A 16 22.88 4.27 2.23
C ILE A 16 23.12 2.92 2.90
N PHE A 17 23.30 2.92 4.22
CA PHE A 17 23.30 1.70 5.03
C PHE A 17 21.90 1.55 5.62
N PRO A 18 20.99 0.78 5.00
CA PRO A 18 19.67 0.58 5.58
C PRO A 18 19.85 -0.10 6.94
N PRO A 19 19.08 0.32 7.96
CA PRO A 19 19.02 -0.44 9.21
C PRO A 19 18.55 -1.87 8.90
N PRO A 20 18.89 -2.86 9.75
CA PRO A 20 18.34 -4.19 9.61
C PRO A 20 16.81 -4.11 9.56
N LEU A 21 16.19 -4.96 8.75
CA LEU A 21 14.73 -5.04 8.66
C LEU A 21 14.14 -5.26 10.07
N PRO A 22 13.12 -4.48 10.47
CA PRO A 22 12.39 -4.73 11.69
C PRO A 22 11.88 -6.18 11.72
N THR A 23 11.74 -6.74 12.93
CA THR A 23 11.45 -8.17 13.11
C THR A 23 10.13 -8.56 12.44
N GLU A 24 9.16 -7.66 12.50
CA GLU A 24 7.84 -7.75 11.88
C GLU A 24 7.90 -7.88 10.36
N TYR A 25 8.94 -7.38 9.68
CA TYR A 25 9.10 -7.42 8.22
C TYR A 25 10.16 -8.42 7.74
N ARG A 26 10.73 -9.24 8.62
CA ARG A 26 11.74 -10.25 8.23
C ARG A 26 11.24 -11.25 7.20
N PHE A 27 9.92 -11.46 7.12
CA PHE A 27 9.33 -12.33 6.11
C PHE A 27 9.57 -11.83 4.67
N LEU A 28 9.98 -10.56 4.49
CA LEU A 28 10.41 -9.99 3.21
C LEU A 28 11.85 -10.38 2.82
N GLU A 29 12.70 -10.85 3.75
CA GLU A 29 14.13 -11.13 3.52
C GLU A 29 14.41 -12.30 2.58
N GLY A 30 13.39 -13.06 2.16
CA GLY A 30 13.53 -14.19 1.25
C GLY A 30 13.30 -13.89 -0.23
N GLY A 31 12.81 -12.69 -0.58
CA GLY A 31 12.51 -12.30 -1.96
C GLY A 31 11.50 -13.20 -2.70
N GLN A 32 10.89 -14.18 -2.03
CA GLN A 32 9.84 -15.00 -2.63
C GLN A 32 8.61 -14.13 -2.81
N PRO A 33 7.99 -14.12 -4.01
CA PRO A 33 6.75 -13.39 -4.21
C PRO A 33 5.69 -14.00 -3.31
N LEU A 34 5.33 -13.27 -2.27
CA LEU A 34 4.11 -13.54 -1.51
C LEU A 34 2.95 -13.40 -2.49
N ASN A 35 2.32 -14.52 -2.83
CA ASN A 35 1.17 -14.58 -3.74
C ASN A 35 -0.13 -14.06 -3.09
N HIS A 36 -0.02 -13.42 -1.93
CA HIS A 36 -1.11 -12.80 -1.20
C HIS A 36 -1.65 -11.59 -1.96
N LYS A 37 -2.92 -11.64 -2.31
CA LYS A 37 -3.60 -10.64 -3.14
C LYS A 37 -5.00 -10.39 -2.61
N ILE A 38 -5.43 -9.13 -2.67
CA ILE A 38 -6.81 -8.74 -2.39
C ILE A 38 -7.37 -8.12 -3.66
N SER A 39 -8.44 -8.74 -4.18
CA SER A 39 -9.16 -8.24 -5.35
C SER A 39 -10.39 -7.46 -4.92
N VAL A 40 -10.43 -6.17 -5.29
CA VAL A 40 -11.61 -5.34 -5.11
C VAL A 40 -12.53 -5.55 -6.30
N ARG A 41 -13.80 -5.78 -6.01
CA ARG A 41 -14.83 -6.05 -7.02
C ARG A 41 -15.90 -4.98 -7.00
N HIS A 42 -16.43 -4.68 -8.18
CA HIS A 42 -17.54 -3.78 -8.31
C HIS A 42 -18.82 -4.45 -7.76
N PRO A 43 -19.61 -3.77 -6.91
CA PRO A 43 -20.69 -4.40 -6.15
C PRO A 43 -21.79 -4.99 -7.03
N TYR A 44 -22.08 -4.35 -8.17
CA TYR A 44 -23.18 -4.73 -9.05
C TYR A 44 -22.84 -5.91 -9.99
N ASN A 45 -21.85 -5.72 -10.88
CA ASN A 45 -21.47 -6.69 -11.92
C ASN A 45 -20.40 -7.70 -11.50
N ASN A 46 -19.77 -7.55 -10.31
CA ASN A 46 -18.74 -8.44 -9.77
C ASN A 46 -17.39 -8.45 -10.53
N ASP A 47 -17.22 -7.52 -11.47
CA ASP A 47 -15.95 -7.37 -12.18
C ASP A 47 -14.85 -6.95 -11.21
N VAL A 48 -13.64 -7.48 -11.42
CA VAL A 48 -12.47 -7.06 -10.66
C VAL A 48 -12.10 -5.67 -11.12
N LEU A 49 -12.18 -4.69 -10.20
CA LEU A 49 -11.76 -3.32 -10.47
C LEU A 49 -10.24 -3.24 -10.49
N PHE A 50 -9.60 -3.80 -9.47
CA PHE A 50 -8.16 -3.90 -9.34
C PHE A 50 -7.78 -4.98 -8.32
N THR A 51 -6.49 -5.31 -8.27
CA THR A 51 -5.94 -6.25 -7.30
C THR A 51 -4.67 -5.66 -6.71
N LEU A 52 -4.57 -5.66 -5.39
CA LEU A 52 -3.39 -5.21 -4.66
C LEU A 52 -2.68 -6.41 -4.04
N PHE A 53 -1.36 -6.29 -3.92
CA PHE A 53 -0.55 -7.26 -3.19
C PHE A 53 -0.63 -6.97 -1.70
N ALA A 54 -0.92 -8.01 -0.92
CA ALA A 54 -1.15 -7.92 0.52
C ALA A 54 0.11 -8.35 1.28
N TRP A 55 1.13 -7.49 1.24
CA TRP A 55 2.46 -7.76 1.80
C TRP A 55 2.68 -7.16 3.20
N ASP A 56 1.66 -6.62 3.83
CA ASP A 56 1.79 -5.97 5.14
C ASP A 56 1.86 -7.00 6.30
N HIS A 57 1.67 -8.29 5.99
CA HIS A 57 1.80 -9.39 6.95
C HIS A 57 2.35 -10.66 6.31
N LYS A 58 3.09 -11.47 7.08
CA LYS A 58 3.66 -12.75 6.66
C LYS A 58 2.64 -13.75 6.12
N ASP A 59 1.40 -13.69 6.62
CA ASP A 59 0.30 -14.58 6.26
C ASP A 59 -0.62 -13.97 5.17
N GLY A 60 -0.26 -12.80 4.64
CA GLY A 60 -1.04 -12.07 3.66
C GLY A 60 -2.06 -11.13 4.29
N ALA A 61 -1.77 -9.83 4.23
CA ALA A 61 -2.70 -8.82 4.68
C ALA A 61 -2.35 -7.43 4.10
N LEU A 62 -3.31 -6.52 4.12
CA LEU A 62 -3.19 -5.19 3.54
C LEU A 62 -3.74 -4.13 4.48
N HIS A 63 -3.03 -3.02 4.67
CA HIS A 63 -3.55 -1.87 5.39
C HIS A 63 -4.85 -1.38 4.76
N TYR A 64 -5.88 -1.24 5.59
CA TYR A 64 -7.19 -0.77 5.16
C TYR A 64 -7.10 0.63 4.54
N GLY A 65 -6.25 1.50 5.08
CA GLY A 65 -6.01 2.83 4.55
C GLY A 65 -5.47 2.86 3.13
N LEU A 66 -4.56 1.94 2.80
CA LEU A 66 -4.04 1.77 1.43
C LEU A 66 -5.16 1.31 0.49
N LEU A 67 -5.94 0.30 0.90
CA LEU A 67 -7.06 -0.22 0.12
C LEU A 67 -8.15 0.84 -0.10
N HIS A 68 -8.53 1.56 0.94
CA HIS A 68 -9.53 2.63 0.91
C HIS A 68 -9.07 3.78 0.00
N THR A 69 -7.82 4.21 0.12
CA THR A 69 -7.25 5.26 -0.74
C THR A 69 -7.24 4.85 -2.21
N ALA A 70 -6.87 3.60 -2.52
CA ALA A 70 -6.91 3.08 -3.88
C ALA A 70 -8.33 3.12 -4.47
N CYS A 71 -9.34 2.71 -3.68
CA CYS A 71 -10.74 2.83 -4.08
C CYS A 71 -11.15 4.28 -4.34
N THR A 72 -10.74 5.22 -3.47
CA THR A 72 -11.04 6.63 -3.66
C THR A 72 -10.44 7.18 -4.96
N ILE A 73 -9.20 6.82 -5.29
CA ILE A 73 -8.56 7.22 -6.56
C ILE A 73 -9.37 6.71 -7.75
N VAL A 74 -9.75 5.42 -7.73
CA VAL A 74 -10.58 4.80 -8.79
C VAL A 74 -11.95 5.47 -8.90
N ALA A 75 -12.50 5.95 -7.80
CA ALA A 75 -13.77 6.66 -7.73
C ALA A 75 -13.66 8.18 -7.90
N GLU A 76 -12.60 8.67 -8.59
CA GLU A 76 -12.38 10.10 -8.87
C GLU A 76 -12.30 10.99 -7.61
N ASN A 77 -11.53 10.56 -6.61
CA ASN A 77 -11.35 11.26 -5.31
C ASN A 77 -12.63 11.32 -4.45
N ARG A 78 -13.56 10.38 -4.67
CA ARG A 78 -14.72 10.21 -3.81
C ARG A 78 -14.36 9.40 -2.55
N HIS A 79 -14.43 10.06 -1.38
CA HIS A 79 -14.06 9.48 -0.08
C HIS A 79 -15.25 8.98 0.76
N ASP A 80 -16.50 9.20 0.34
CA ASP A 80 -17.71 8.80 1.07
C ASP A 80 -18.09 7.32 0.87
N GLY A 81 -17.38 6.61 -0.02
CA GLY A 81 -17.55 5.18 -0.25
C GLY A 81 -17.12 4.33 0.95
N TYR A 82 -17.57 3.08 0.97
CA TYR A 82 -17.17 2.10 1.97
C TYR A 82 -16.94 0.72 1.35
N LEU A 83 -16.17 -0.11 2.04
CA LEU A 83 -15.93 -1.49 1.67
C LEU A 83 -16.87 -2.44 2.42
N SER A 84 -17.24 -3.52 1.76
CA SER A 84 -18.09 -4.59 2.30
C SER A 84 -17.51 -5.94 1.92
N ALA A 85 -17.65 -6.93 2.80
CA ALA A 85 -17.29 -8.32 2.51
C ALA A 85 -18.37 -9.08 1.71
N SER A 86 -19.53 -8.44 1.48
CA SER A 86 -20.64 -8.99 0.71
C SER A 86 -21.05 -8.06 -0.43
N ARG A 87 -21.61 -8.66 -1.48
CA ARG A 87 -22.16 -7.98 -2.66
C ARG A 87 -23.57 -7.44 -2.45
N ASP A 88 -24.23 -7.84 -1.37
CA ASP A 88 -25.55 -7.33 -1.03
C ASP A 88 -25.47 -5.79 -0.90
N CYS A 89 -26.39 -5.08 -1.54
CA CYS A 89 -26.46 -3.61 -1.45
C CYS A 89 -26.79 -3.14 -0.02
N HIS A 90 -27.34 -4.03 0.80
CA HIS A 90 -27.57 -3.82 2.23
C HIS A 90 -26.46 -4.39 3.12
N ALA A 91 -25.38 -4.91 2.52
CA ALA A 91 -24.27 -5.43 3.28
C ALA A 91 -23.66 -4.34 4.17
N LYS A 92 -23.35 -4.73 5.40
CA LYS A 92 -22.70 -3.84 6.35
C LYS A 92 -21.31 -3.47 5.86
N ARG A 93 -20.97 -2.20 6.07
CA ARG A 93 -19.60 -1.71 5.98
C ARG A 93 -18.67 -2.58 6.84
N ILE A 94 -17.48 -2.86 6.32
CA ILE A 94 -16.36 -3.38 7.09
C ILE A 94 -15.94 -2.31 8.11
N ALA A 95 -16.07 -2.63 9.40
CA ALA A 95 -15.71 -1.76 10.50
C ALA A 95 -14.21 -1.88 10.80
N LEU A 96 -13.41 -1.17 9.99
CA LEU A 96 -11.96 -1.05 10.14
C LEU A 96 -11.58 0.43 10.12
N ASP A 97 -10.62 0.78 10.96
CA ASP A 97 -9.93 2.06 10.96
C ASP A 97 -8.79 2.07 9.94
N HIS A 98 -8.21 3.25 9.67
CA HIS A 98 -7.25 3.43 8.57
C HIS A 98 -5.97 2.57 8.73
N ASP A 99 -5.52 2.40 9.97
CA ASP A 99 -4.30 1.66 10.30
C ASP A 99 -4.57 0.16 10.49
N ASP A 100 -5.82 -0.27 10.48
CA ASP A 100 -6.18 -1.67 10.59
C ASP A 100 -5.76 -2.47 9.36
N ILE A 101 -5.76 -3.78 9.52
CA ILE A 101 -5.30 -4.73 8.53
C ILE A 101 -6.48 -5.55 7.99
N VAL A 102 -6.58 -5.61 6.66
CA VAL A 102 -7.50 -6.48 5.93
C VAL A 102 -6.79 -7.80 5.62
N PRO A 103 -7.24 -8.94 6.16
CA PRO A 103 -6.68 -10.24 5.80
C PRO A 103 -7.02 -10.62 4.35
N CYS A 104 -6.13 -11.41 3.73
CA CYS A 104 -6.37 -12.01 2.41
C CYS A 104 -7.60 -12.94 2.35
#